data_AF-A0A848SP62-F1
#
_entry.id   AF-A0A848SP62-F1
#
_cell.length_a   1.000
_cell.length_b   1.000
_cell.length_c   1.000
_cell.angle_alpha   90.00
_cell.angle_beta   90.00
_cell.angle_gamma   90.00
#
_symmetry.space_group_name_H-M   'P 1'
#
loop_
_entity.id
_entity.type
_entity.pdbx_description
1 polymer ?
#
loop_
_entity_poly.entity_id
_entity_poly.type
_entity_poly.pdbx_seq_one_letter_code
_entity_poly.pdbx_strand_id
1 'polypeptide(L)'
;MRSISVLASLTLLCAASLAAQSAPSIGIERSVYIERIERIGERVVRELQPAAELRRGDSVVLMIEWNAPGAGNSFVVSSRVPSELAYQKSGAHTPIVSVDNARTWGPLGDLRIGARRASPEDVTHLRWKVSEDRAARGRGLLSYSAIVR
;
A
#
# COMPACT_ATOMS: atom_id res chain seq x y z
N MET A 1 65.48 46.89 1.61
CA MET A 1 64.26 46.83 2.44
C MET A 1 63.08 47.42 1.67
N ARG A 2 62.27 46.62 0.97
CA ARG A 2 60.89 46.96 0.56
C ARG A 2 60.07 45.67 0.50
N SER A 3 59.02 45.66 1.30
CA SER A 3 58.30 44.51 1.81
C SER A 3 57.31 43.93 0.82
N ILE A 4 57.23 42.60 0.76
CA ILE A 4 56.21 41.83 0.05
C ILE A 4 54.97 41.76 0.95
N SER A 5 53.84 42.27 0.50
CA SER A 5 52.55 42.12 1.18
C SER A 5 51.69 41.13 0.41
N VAL A 6 51.63 39.88 0.89
CA VAL A 6 50.68 38.86 0.43
C VAL A 6 49.39 39.06 1.22
N LEU A 7 48.33 39.51 0.54
CA LEU A 7 46.96 39.49 1.05
C LEU A 7 46.38 38.09 0.81
N ALA A 8 46.25 37.31 1.88
CA ALA A 8 45.54 36.04 1.86
C ALA A 8 44.05 36.29 2.22
N SER A 9 43.17 36.21 1.23
CA SER A 9 41.72 36.28 1.43
C SER A 9 41.19 34.90 1.83
N LEU A 10 40.69 34.78 3.05
CA LEU A 10 40.10 33.56 3.61
C LEU A 10 38.58 33.56 3.35
N THR A 11 38.12 32.87 2.32
CA THR A 11 36.68 32.62 2.09
C THR A 11 36.18 31.51 3.02
N LEU A 12 35.34 31.87 4.01
CA LEU A 12 34.59 30.92 4.83
C LEU A 12 33.48 30.27 3.99
N LEU A 13 33.60 28.97 3.73
CA LEU A 13 32.56 28.14 3.13
C LEU A 13 31.67 27.58 4.27
N CYS A 14 30.51 28.19 4.54
CA CYS A 14 29.52 27.63 5.45
C CYS A 14 28.85 26.40 4.80
N ALA A 15 29.32 25.20 5.15
CA ALA A 15 28.60 23.96 4.87
C ALA A 15 27.41 23.86 5.83
N ALA A 16 26.21 24.23 5.37
CA ALA A 16 24.98 23.91 6.08
C ALA A 16 24.74 22.41 5.96
N SER A 17 25.03 21.66 7.02
CA SER A 17 24.67 20.25 7.14
C SER A 17 23.14 20.15 7.17
N LEU A 18 22.50 19.83 6.04
CA LEU A 18 21.11 19.38 6.07
C LEU A 18 21.10 18.05 6.82
N ALA A 19 20.59 18.05 8.05
CA ALA A 19 20.32 16.82 8.78
C ALA A 19 19.31 16.01 7.96
N ALA A 20 19.76 14.90 7.39
CA ALA A 20 18.89 13.91 6.75
C ALA A 20 18.04 13.28 7.85
N GLN A 21 16.79 13.73 7.98
CA GLN A 21 15.81 13.08 8.86
C GLN A 21 15.53 11.70 8.29
N SER A 22 15.92 10.65 9.02
CA SER A 22 15.57 9.28 8.68
C SER A 22 14.05 9.18 8.63
N ALA A 23 13.50 8.75 7.50
CA ALA A 23 12.10 8.40 7.43
C ALA A 23 11.79 7.35 8.51
N PRO A 24 10.62 7.40 9.16
CA PRO A 24 10.23 6.38 10.13
C PRO A 24 10.24 5.01 9.44
N SER A 25 10.77 4.00 10.12
CA SER A 25 10.76 2.63 9.61
C SER A 25 9.31 2.12 9.57
N ILE A 26 8.78 1.87 8.36
CA ILE A 26 7.45 1.28 8.17
C ILE A 26 7.64 -0.23 7.96
N GLY A 27 7.21 -1.03 8.94
CA GLY A 27 7.09 -2.48 8.81
C GLY A 27 5.78 -2.86 8.14
N ILE A 28 5.80 -3.90 7.31
CA ILE A 28 4.60 -4.45 6.65
C ILE A 28 4.62 -5.98 6.76
N GLU A 29 3.53 -6.53 7.26
CA GLU A 29 3.22 -7.95 7.28
C GLU A 29 2.03 -8.25 6.37
N ARG A 30 2.02 -9.42 5.73
CA ARG A 30 0.98 -9.82 4.79
C ARG A 30 0.51 -11.23 5.09
N SER A 31 -0.80 -11.42 5.10
CA SER A 31 -1.44 -12.72 5.31
C SER A 31 -2.60 -12.91 4.33
N VAL A 32 -2.90 -14.16 4.04
CA VAL A 32 -3.97 -14.55 3.10
C VAL A 32 -4.85 -15.58 3.79
N TYR A 33 -6.16 -15.35 3.73
CA TYR A 33 -7.18 -16.22 4.31
C TYR A 33 -8.17 -16.64 3.23
N ILE A 34 -8.68 -17.85 3.30
CA ILE A 34 -9.82 -18.30 2.51
C ILE A 34 -11.09 -17.97 3.27
N GLU A 35 -12.07 -17.38 2.59
CA GLU A 35 -13.43 -17.22 3.09
C GLU A 35 -14.22 -18.49 2.79
N ARG A 36 -14.56 -19.25 3.83
CA ARG A 36 -15.49 -20.38 3.74
C ARG A 36 -16.88 -19.94 4.11
N ILE A 37 -17.83 -20.28 3.25
CA ILE A 37 -19.25 -20.07 3.49
C ILE A 37 -19.83 -21.41 3.93
N GLU A 38 -20.19 -21.51 5.19
CA GLU A 38 -20.89 -22.67 5.73
C GLU A 38 -22.36 -22.33 5.98
N ARG A 39 -23.24 -23.29 5.72
CA ARG A 39 -24.65 -23.18 6.08
C ARG A 39 -24.89 -24.03 7.33
N ILE A 40 -25.13 -23.37 8.45
CA ILE A 40 -25.47 -24.03 9.72
C ILE A 40 -26.97 -23.79 9.95
N GLY A 41 -27.80 -24.78 9.60
CA GLY A 41 -29.26 -24.64 9.58
C GLY A 41 -29.71 -23.60 8.53
N GLU A 42 -30.50 -22.61 8.94
CA GLU A 42 -30.90 -21.49 8.07
C GLU A 42 -29.84 -20.36 7.99
N ARG A 43 -28.79 -20.43 8.82
CA ARG A 43 -27.77 -19.38 8.90
C ARG A 43 -26.64 -19.63 7.93
N VAL A 44 -26.23 -18.59 7.22
CA VAL A 44 -24.98 -18.57 6.45
C VAL A 44 -23.89 -17.98 7.35
N VAL A 45 -22.87 -18.78 7.66
CA VAL A 45 -21.69 -18.39 8.43
C VAL A 45 -20.53 -18.20 7.46
N ARG A 46 -19.79 -17.10 7.62
CA ARG A 46 -18.57 -16.81 6.88
C ARG A 46 -17.40 -16.92 7.84
N GLU A 47 -16.52 -17.86 7.59
CA GLU A 47 -15.32 -18.07 8.39
C GLU A 47 -14.07 -17.73 7.55
N LEU A 48 -13.09 -17.10 8.19
CA LEU A 48 -11.77 -16.89 7.60
C LEU A 48 -10.82 -17.94 8.15
N GLN A 49 -10.24 -18.74 7.26
CA GLN A 49 -9.26 -19.76 7.61
C GLN A 49 -7.92 -19.42 6.95
N PRO A 50 -6.77 -19.61 7.62
CA PRO A 50 -5.46 -19.44 6.99
C PRO A 50 -5.37 -20.26 5.69
N ALA A 51 -4.89 -19.63 4.62
CA ALA A 51 -4.76 -20.30 3.34
C ALA A 51 -3.53 -21.23 3.35
N ALA A 52 -3.73 -22.54 3.57
CA ALA A 52 -2.66 -23.53 3.41
C ALA A 52 -2.43 -23.89 1.93
N GLU A 53 -3.51 -24.00 1.16
CA GLU A 53 -3.52 -24.25 -0.28
C GLU A 53 -4.63 -23.39 -0.91
N LEU A 54 -4.41 -22.89 -2.12
CA LEU A 54 -5.38 -22.11 -2.88
C LEU A 54 -5.84 -22.90 -4.11
N ARG A 55 -7.15 -22.93 -4.35
CA ARG A 55 -7.77 -23.56 -5.51
C ARG A 55 -8.49 -22.52 -6.35
N ARG A 56 -8.54 -22.76 -7.66
CA ARG A 56 -9.34 -21.95 -8.59
C ARG A 56 -10.78 -21.82 -8.06
N GLY A 57 -11.28 -20.59 -8.01
CA GLY A 57 -12.59 -20.24 -7.50
C GLY A 57 -12.66 -19.91 -6.01
N ASP A 58 -11.60 -20.16 -5.22
CA ASP A 58 -11.59 -19.80 -3.81
C ASP A 58 -11.76 -18.28 -3.63
N SER A 59 -12.63 -17.88 -2.70
CA SER A 59 -12.70 -16.51 -2.21
C SER A 59 -11.63 -16.32 -1.15
N VAL A 60 -10.75 -15.34 -1.36
CA VAL A 60 -9.67 -15.03 -0.42
C VAL A 60 -9.77 -13.59 0.07
N VAL A 61 -9.30 -13.39 1.30
CA VAL A 61 -9.09 -12.07 1.89
C VAL A 61 -7.60 -11.92 2.18
N LEU A 62 -7.01 -10.89 1.60
CA LEU A 62 -5.62 -10.51 1.83
C LEU A 62 -5.60 -9.40 2.87
N MET A 63 -4.77 -9.58 3.89
CA MET A 63 -4.58 -8.65 4.99
C MET A 63 -3.16 -8.09 4.92
N ILE A 64 -3.05 -6.77 5.05
CA ILE A 64 -1.79 -6.03 5.02
C ILE A 64 -1.75 -5.24 6.32
N GLU A 65 -0.96 -5.74 7.26
CA GLU A 65 -0.71 -5.09 8.53
C GLU A 65 0.51 -4.19 8.38
N TRP A 66 0.43 -2.99 8.92
CA TRP A 66 1.55 -2.06 8.92
C TRP A 66 1.81 -1.55 10.34
N ASN A 67 3.09 -1.35 10.64
CA ASN A 67 3.58 -0.79 11.89
C ASN A 67 4.56 0.33 11.57
N ALA A 68 4.30 1.52 12.09
CA ALA A 68 5.04 2.75 11.83
C ALA A 68 5.19 3.53 13.15
N PRO A 69 5.91 2.98 14.15
CA PRO A 69 6.07 3.63 15.44
C PRO A 69 6.80 4.97 15.26
N GLY A 70 6.24 6.04 15.80
CA GLY A 70 6.80 7.40 15.66
C GLY A 70 6.61 8.02 14.27
N ALA A 71 5.83 7.42 13.36
CA ALA A 71 5.46 8.08 12.12
C ALA A 71 4.46 9.21 12.37
N GLY A 72 4.92 10.46 12.28
CA GLY A 72 4.07 11.65 12.37
C GLY A 72 3.46 12.09 11.04
N ASN A 73 4.01 11.62 9.92
CA ASN A 73 3.62 12.07 8.57
C ASN A 73 2.74 11.04 7.86
N SER A 74 1.90 11.52 6.93
CA SER A 74 1.13 10.64 6.05
C SER A 74 2.05 9.80 5.15
N PHE A 75 1.60 8.60 4.81
CA PHE A 75 2.32 7.72 3.88
C PHE A 75 1.34 6.93 3.01
N VAL A 76 1.89 6.21 2.03
CA VAL A 76 1.12 5.44 1.08
C VAL A 76 1.53 3.97 1.17
N VAL A 77 0.54 3.09 1.27
CA VAL A 77 0.74 1.65 1.14
C VAL A 77 0.28 1.23 -0.25
N SER A 78 1.17 0.63 -1.03
CA SER A 78 0.88 0.09 -2.35
C SER A 78 0.99 -1.42 -2.33
N SER A 79 0.07 -2.10 -3.01
CA SER A 79 0.08 -3.55 -3.17
C SER A 79 -0.23 -3.93 -4.61
N ARG A 80 0.49 -4.92 -5.14
CA ARG A 80 0.15 -5.58 -6.40
C ARG A 80 -0.93 -6.62 -6.12
N VAL A 81 -1.88 -6.75 -7.04
CA VAL A 81 -2.78 -7.91 -7.10
C VAL A 81 -2.07 -8.99 -7.94
N PRO A 82 -1.74 -10.17 -7.35
CA PRO A 82 -1.14 -11.27 -8.10
C PRO A 82 -1.97 -11.66 -9.33
N SER A 83 -1.32 -12.11 -10.40
CA SER A 83 -1.99 -12.53 -11.66
C SER A 83 -2.93 -13.71 -11.47
N GLU A 84 -2.75 -14.47 -10.41
CA GLU A 84 -3.57 -15.63 -10.02
C GLU A 84 -4.84 -15.19 -9.27
N LEU A 85 -4.97 -13.90 -8.92
CA LEU A 85 -6.07 -13.36 -8.12
C LEU A 85 -6.84 -12.27 -8.88
N ALA A 86 -8.15 -12.40 -8.95
CA ALA A 86 -9.06 -11.38 -9.47
C ALA A 86 -9.61 -10.54 -8.30
N TYR A 87 -9.14 -9.30 -8.18
CA TYR A 87 -9.64 -8.35 -7.17
C TYR A 87 -11.16 -8.22 -7.24
N GLN A 88 -11.80 -8.16 -6.07
CA GLN A 88 -13.24 -7.99 -5.93
C GLN A 88 -13.60 -6.66 -5.28
N LYS A 89 -13.09 -6.43 -4.05
CA LYS A 89 -13.37 -5.23 -3.27
C LYS A 89 -12.30 -5.01 -2.20
N SER A 90 -12.18 -3.77 -1.72
CA SER A 90 -11.41 -3.47 -0.51
C SER A 90 -12.25 -3.70 0.75
N GLY A 91 -11.57 -3.87 1.88
CA GLY A 91 -12.20 -3.80 3.21
C GLY A 91 -12.63 -2.37 3.56
N ALA A 92 -12.51 -2.01 4.84
CA ALA A 92 -12.96 -0.71 5.38
C ALA A 92 -12.26 0.53 4.78
N HIS A 93 -11.22 0.35 3.97
CA HIS A 93 -10.42 1.43 3.42
C HIS A 93 -10.39 1.34 1.91
N THR A 94 -10.97 2.35 1.25
CA THR A 94 -11.05 2.44 -0.21
C THR A 94 -9.70 2.90 -0.79
N PRO A 95 -9.05 2.10 -1.64
CA PRO A 95 -7.85 2.52 -2.36
C PRO A 95 -8.21 3.27 -3.64
N ILE A 96 -7.25 4.04 -4.16
CA ILE A 96 -7.19 4.26 -5.61
C ILE A 96 -6.49 3.07 -6.25
N VAL A 97 -6.86 2.74 -7.48
CA VAL A 97 -6.41 1.52 -8.15
C VAL A 97 -5.72 1.83 -9.46
N SER A 98 -5.00 0.84 -9.98
CA SER A 98 -4.41 0.87 -11.32
C SER A 98 -4.83 -0.38 -12.09
N VAL A 99 -5.16 -0.22 -13.37
CA VAL A 99 -5.53 -1.29 -14.30
C VAL A 99 -4.48 -1.53 -15.39
N ASP A 100 -3.35 -0.82 -15.31
CA ASP A 100 -2.32 -0.76 -16.35
C ASP A 100 -0.90 -0.93 -15.78
N ASN A 101 -0.76 -1.80 -14.77
CA ASN A 101 0.50 -2.10 -14.09
C ASN A 101 1.14 -0.88 -13.41
N ALA A 102 0.35 -0.18 -12.60
CA ALA A 102 0.76 0.97 -11.78
C ALA A 102 1.19 2.23 -12.57
N ARG A 103 0.89 2.32 -13.87
CA ARG A 103 1.21 3.49 -14.70
C ARG A 103 0.25 4.64 -14.43
N THR A 104 -1.05 4.35 -14.35
CA THR A 104 -2.09 5.32 -13.99
C THR A 104 -2.85 4.87 -12.75
N TRP A 105 -3.40 5.85 -12.02
CA TRP A 105 -4.09 5.63 -10.76
C TRP A 105 -5.36 6.45 -10.68
N GLY A 106 -6.45 5.86 -10.20
CA GLY A 106 -7.71 6.56 -10.00
C GLY A 106 -8.76 5.73 -9.29
N PRO A 107 -9.94 6.30 -9.02
CA PRO A 107 -11.11 5.53 -8.61
C PRO A 107 -11.48 4.52 -9.72
N LEU A 108 -11.79 3.28 -9.36
CA LEU A 108 -12.07 2.23 -10.35
C LEU A 108 -13.17 2.62 -11.37
N GLY A 109 -14.23 3.31 -10.89
CA GLY A 109 -15.34 3.74 -11.73
C GLY A 109 -14.97 4.70 -12.87
N ASP A 110 -13.82 5.37 -12.74
CA ASP A 110 -13.31 6.34 -13.71
C ASP A 110 -12.33 5.72 -14.71
N LEU A 111 -11.83 4.51 -14.43
CA LEU A 111 -10.82 3.83 -15.26
C LEU A 111 -11.46 3.06 -16.43
N ARG A 112 -10.67 2.91 -17.49
CA ARG A 112 -11.09 2.26 -18.74
C ARG A 112 -10.00 1.33 -19.27
N ILE A 113 -10.43 0.25 -19.92
CA ILE A 113 -9.58 -0.61 -20.74
C ILE A 113 -10.07 -0.49 -22.19
N GLY A 114 -9.32 0.25 -23.00
CA GLY A 114 -9.74 0.63 -24.34
C GLY A 114 -11.11 1.33 -24.32
N ALA A 115 -12.09 0.75 -25.01
CA ALA A 115 -13.43 1.31 -25.11
C ALA A 115 -14.40 0.89 -23.99
N ARG A 116 -14.01 0.02 -23.04
CA ARG A 116 -14.89 -0.41 -21.93
C ARG A 116 -14.48 0.20 -20.59
N ARG A 117 -15.43 0.33 -19.67
CA ARG A 117 -15.13 0.62 -18.26
C ARG A 117 -14.33 -0.54 -17.67
N ALA A 118 -13.39 -0.21 -16.79
CA ALA A 118 -12.67 -1.22 -16.03
C ALA A 118 -13.62 -1.90 -15.03
N SER A 119 -13.46 -3.21 -14.86
CA SER A 119 -14.13 -4.01 -13.83
C SER A 119 -13.13 -4.29 -12.69
N PRO A 120 -13.59 -4.76 -11.52
CA PRO A 120 -12.68 -5.13 -10.43
C PRO A 120 -11.58 -6.13 -10.84
N GLU A 121 -11.89 -7.07 -11.75
CA GLU A 121 -10.94 -8.10 -12.19
C GLU A 121 -9.76 -7.56 -13.00
N ASP A 122 -9.86 -6.32 -13.52
CA ASP A 122 -8.81 -5.61 -14.24
C ASP A 122 -7.78 -4.96 -13.32
N VAL A 123 -8.08 -4.85 -12.02
CA VAL A 123 -7.20 -4.17 -11.07
C VAL A 123 -5.90 -4.94 -10.93
N THR A 124 -4.80 -4.26 -11.23
CA THR A 124 -3.43 -4.79 -11.11
C THR A 124 -2.75 -4.33 -9.84
N HIS A 125 -3.07 -3.12 -9.36
CA HIS A 125 -2.47 -2.55 -8.15
C HIS A 125 -3.48 -1.72 -7.36
N LEU A 126 -3.26 -1.69 -6.03
CA LEU A 126 -4.05 -1.01 -5.03
C LEU A 126 -3.14 -0.02 -4.29
N ARG A 127 -3.66 1.18 -3.99
CA ARG A 127 -2.93 2.20 -3.24
C ARG A 127 -3.82 2.86 -2.20
N TRP A 128 -3.43 2.73 -0.94
CA TRP A 128 -4.09 3.37 0.19
C TRP A 128 -3.25 4.52 0.71
N LYS A 129 -3.90 5.65 0.96
CA LYS A 129 -3.31 6.75 1.73
C LYS A 129 -3.56 6.50 3.21
N VAL A 130 -2.49 6.43 4.00
CA VAL A 130 -2.53 6.47 5.46
C VAL A 130 -2.31 7.93 5.86
N SER A 131 -3.35 8.55 6.40
CA SER A 131 -3.33 9.92 6.87
C SER A 131 -2.49 10.07 8.15
N GLU A 132 -2.09 11.30 8.48
CA GLU A 132 -1.26 11.60 9.66
C GLU A 132 -1.92 11.14 10.97
N ASP A 133 -3.22 11.37 11.13
CA ASP A 133 -4.00 10.92 12.30
C ASP A 133 -3.98 9.40 12.46
N ARG A 134 -3.92 8.66 11.36
CA ARG A 134 -3.84 7.21 11.37
C ARG A 134 -2.40 6.75 11.62
N ALA A 135 -1.43 7.37 10.96
CA ALA A 135 -0.01 7.11 11.14
C ALA A 135 0.41 7.31 12.60
N ALA A 136 -0.09 8.38 13.25
CA ALA A 136 0.18 8.69 14.66
C ALA A 136 -0.27 7.59 15.64
N ARG A 137 -1.21 6.70 15.25
CA ARG A 137 -1.60 5.52 16.05
C ARG A 137 -0.53 4.41 16.02
N GLY A 138 0.47 4.54 15.16
CA GLY A 138 1.63 3.67 15.06
C GLY A 138 1.38 2.34 14.34
N ARG A 139 0.13 1.93 14.09
CA ARG A 139 -0.19 0.67 13.40
C ARG A 139 -1.56 0.70 12.74
N GLY A 140 -1.79 -0.23 11.81
CA GLY A 140 -3.10 -0.45 11.24
C GLY A 140 -3.17 -1.63 10.27
N LEU A 141 -4.38 -1.88 9.78
CA LEU A 141 -4.71 -2.99 8.90
C LEU A 141 -5.39 -2.45 7.64
N LEU A 142 -4.98 -2.96 6.48
CA LEU A 142 -5.64 -2.81 5.20
C LEU A 142 -6.02 -4.19 4.70
N SER A 143 -7.12 -4.30 3.96
CA SER A 143 -7.51 -5.58 3.38
C SER A 143 -8.23 -5.42 2.05
N TYR A 144 -8.20 -6.50 1.27
CA TYR A 144 -9.03 -6.65 0.07
C TYR A 144 -9.38 -8.11 -0.16
N SER A 145 -10.51 -8.35 -0.82
CA SER A 145 -10.89 -9.69 -1.25
C SER A 145 -10.61 -9.89 -2.73
N ALA A 146 -10.34 -11.13 -3.09
CA ALA A 146 -10.12 -11.57 -4.45
C ALA A 146 -10.67 -12.98 -4.66
N ILE A 147 -10.86 -13.37 -5.93
CA ILE A 147 -11.14 -14.75 -6.32
C ILE A 147 -9.89 -15.34 -6.96
N VAL A 148 -9.55 -16.58 -6.63
CA VAL A 148 -8.45 -17.31 -7.29
C VAL A 148 -8.87 -17.70 -8.71
N ARG A 149 -8.06 -17.37 -9.71
CA ARG A 149 -8.36 -17.54 -11.13
C ARG A 149 -8.31 -18.98 -11.62
#